data_AF-A0A654LW15-F1
#
_entry.id   AF-A0A654LW15-F1
#
_cell.length_a   1.000
_cell.length_b   1.000
_cell.length_c   1.000
_cell.angle_alpha   90.00
_cell.angle_beta   90.00
_cell.angle_gamma   90.00
#
_symmetry.space_group_name_H-M   'P 1'
#
loop_
_entity.id
_entity.type
_entity.pdbx_description
1 polymer ?
#
loop_
_entity_poly.entity_id
_entity_poly.type
_entity_poly.pdbx_seq_one_letter_code
_entity_poly.pdbx_strand_id
1 'polypeptide(L)'
;MFKQYGILHYDAFKLNNSDVPMEGFANIASIVSANIDEEVWIESIYYKDRQHMNEVMAKMEKDEKAGQMMKQSMDLLPPGAKFIVGDFERLSV
;
A
#
# COMPACT_ATOMS: atom_id res chain seq x y z
N MET A 1 -5.60 -12.38 1.57
CA MET A 1 -6.10 -11.81 2.84
C MET A 1 -7.28 -10.87 2.59
N PHE A 2 -7.07 -9.70 2.00
CA PHE A 2 -8.14 -8.70 1.77
C PHE A 2 -9.37 -9.22 1.03
N LYS A 3 -9.21 -10.19 0.11
CA LYS A 3 -10.33 -10.79 -0.66
C LYS A 3 -11.47 -11.32 0.22
N GLN A 4 -11.16 -11.82 1.43
CA GLN A 4 -12.18 -12.33 2.34
C GLN A 4 -13.13 -11.24 2.87
N TYR A 5 -12.72 -9.98 2.84
CA TYR A 5 -13.53 -8.84 3.25
C TYR A 5 -14.33 -8.22 2.11
N GLY A 6 -14.10 -8.67 0.86
CA GLY A 6 -14.88 -8.28 -0.31
C GLY A 6 -14.18 -7.30 -1.27
N ILE A 7 -12.87 -7.06 -1.16
CA ILE A 7 -12.17 -6.25 -2.17
C ILE A 7 -12.33 -6.84 -3.57
N LEU A 8 -12.29 -6.00 -4.60
CA LEU A 8 -12.41 -6.46 -5.98
C LEU A 8 -11.09 -7.06 -6.48
N HIS A 9 -9.99 -6.37 -6.18
CA HIS A 9 -8.68 -6.73 -6.67
C HIS A 9 -7.59 -6.22 -5.73
N TYR A 10 -6.43 -6.86 -5.77
CA TYR A 10 -5.25 -6.50 -4.99
C TYR A 10 -4.01 -6.72 -5.83
N ASP A 11 -3.21 -5.67 -5.97
CA ASP A 11 -1.87 -5.75 -6.54
C ASP A 11 -0.83 -5.40 -5.47
N ALA A 12 0.31 -6.08 -5.53
CA ALA A 12 1.49 -5.74 -4.75
C ALA A 12 2.71 -5.75 -5.66
N PHE A 13 3.46 -4.66 -5.64
CA PHE A 13 4.67 -4.49 -6.43
C PHE A 13 5.83 -4.19 -5.52
N LYS A 14 6.90 -4.99 -5.63
CA LYS A 14 8.20 -4.61 -5.11
C LYS A 14 8.88 -3.74 -6.17
N LEU A 15 9.24 -2.52 -5.79
CA LEU A 15 9.87 -1.56 -6.66
C LEU A 15 11.38 -1.59 -6.50
N ASN A 16 12.08 -1.18 -7.57
CA ASN A 16 13.52 -1.00 -7.52
C ASN A 16 13.85 0.26 -6.70
N ASN A 17 14.77 0.13 -5.75
CA ASN A 17 15.27 1.21 -4.90
C ASN A 17 16.58 1.83 -5.42
N SER A 18 17.11 1.39 -6.56
CA SER A 18 18.29 1.96 -7.23
C SER A 18 17.92 2.98 -8.32
N ASP A 19 18.89 3.77 -8.75
CA ASP A 19 18.68 4.85 -9.72
C ASP A 19 17.99 4.40 -11.01
N VAL A 20 17.06 5.22 -11.48
CA VAL A 20 16.38 5.03 -12.77
C VAL A 20 17.23 5.70 -13.86
N PRO A 21 17.68 4.97 -14.90
CA PRO A 21 18.48 5.54 -15.98
C PRO A 21 17.60 6.29 -17.00
N MET A 22 16.72 7.18 -16.53
CA MET A 22 15.85 8.00 -17.37
C MET A 22 15.96 9.46 -16.93
N GLU A 23 16.49 10.32 -17.82
CA GLU A 23 16.66 11.74 -17.54
C GLU A 23 15.32 12.41 -17.24
N GLY A 24 15.27 13.20 -16.16
CA GLY A 24 14.08 13.94 -15.73
C GLY A 24 13.07 13.14 -14.90
N PHE A 25 13.28 11.83 -14.69
CA PHE A 25 12.43 11.00 -13.83
C PHE A 25 13.08 10.76 -12.47
N ALA A 26 12.29 10.83 -11.40
CA ALA A 26 12.73 10.49 -10.05
C ALA A 26 12.31 9.06 -9.69
N ASN A 27 13.19 8.32 -9.02
CA ASN A 27 12.80 7.05 -8.41
C ASN A 27 11.92 7.34 -7.17
N ILE A 28 10.85 6.57 -6.98
CA ILE A 28 10.02 6.69 -5.78
C ILE A 28 10.81 6.45 -4.49
N ALA A 29 11.88 5.65 -4.51
CA ALA A 29 12.76 5.42 -3.36
C ALA A 29 13.33 6.73 -2.82
N SER A 30 13.71 7.69 -3.68
CA SER A 30 14.16 9.00 -3.21
C SER A 30 13.04 9.86 -2.63
N ILE A 31 11.78 9.63 -3.05
CA ILE A 31 10.61 10.35 -2.54
C ILE A 31 10.23 9.85 -1.14
N VAL A 32 10.35 8.54 -0.90
CA VAL A 32 10.08 7.92 0.41
C VAL A 32 11.33 7.80 1.28
N SER A 33 12.46 8.33 0.82
CA SER A 33 13.78 8.29 1.50
C SER A 33 14.27 6.88 1.85
N ALA A 34 13.94 5.89 1.02
CA ALA A 34 14.42 4.52 1.19
C ALA A 34 15.91 4.40 0.86
N ASN A 35 16.65 3.65 1.67
CA ASN A 35 18.06 3.35 1.43
C ASN A 35 18.25 2.06 0.59
N ILE A 36 19.50 1.74 0.23
CA ILE A 36 19.83 0.62 -0.67
C ILE A 36 19.51 -0.76 -0.08
N ASP A 37 19.46 -0.87 1.25
CA ASP A 37 19.14 -2.09 1.97
C ASP A 37 17.63 -2.20 2.29
N GLU A 38 16.85 -1.16 1.99
CA GLU A 38 15.41 -1.10 2.23
C GLU A 38 14.61 -1.44 0.97
N GLU A 39 13.50 -2.18 1.15
CA GLU A 39 12.58 -2.47 0.06
C GLU A 39 11.45 -1.45 -0.01
N VAL A 40 11.12 -1.00 -1.22
CA VAL A 40 9.94 -0.17 -1.46
C VAL A 40 8.83 -1.05 -2.04
N TRP A 41 7.69 -1.09 -1.35
CA TRP A 41 6.50 -1.82 -1.78
C TRP A 41 5.37 -0.83 -2.08
N ILE A 42 4.65 -1.07 -3.18
CA ILE A 42 3.36 -0.44 -3.47
C ILE A 42 2.29 -1.51 -3.45
N GLU A 43 1.25 -1.26 -2.64
CA GLU A 43 0.04 -2.07 -2.60
C GLU A 43 -1.11 -1.24 -3.16
N SER A 44 -1.90 -1.84 -4.07
CA SER A 44 -3.10 -1.23 -4.62
C SER A 44 -4.30 -2.11 -4.31
N ILE A 45 -5.26 -1.55 -3.57
CA ILE A 45 -6.50 -2.23 -3.19
C ILE A 45 -7.65 -1.58 -3.96
N TYR A 46 -8.39 -2.41 -4.68
CA TYR A 46 -9.44 -1.94 -5.58
C TYR A 46 -10.81 -2.19 -4.97
N TYR A 47 -11.62 -1.14 -4.99
CA TYR A 47 -12.99 -1.12 -4.53
C TYR A 47 -13.91 -0.70 -5.67
N LYS A 48 -15.18 -1.08 -5.59
CA LYS A 48 -16.20 -0.65 -6.56
C LYS A 48 -16.39 0.87 -6.54
N ASP A 49 -16.48 1.43 -5.35
CA ASP A 49 -16.70 2.83 -5.04
C ASP A 49 -16.29 3.11 -3.58
N ARG A 50 -16.38 4.38 -3.16
CA ARG A 50 -16.00 4.81 -1.81
C ARG A 50 -16.89 4.21 -0.72
N GLN A 51 -18.16 3.93 -1.01
CA GLN A 51 -19.04 3.27 -0.06
C GLN A 51 -18.57 1.84 0.20
N HIS A 52 -18.28 1.10 -0.88
CA HIS A 52 -17.74 -0.25 -0.79
C HIS A 52 -16.40 -0.28 -0.02
N MET A 53 -15.52 0.70 -0.23
CA MET A 53 -14.29 0.84 0.56
C MET A 53 -14.60 0.93 2.07
N ASN A 54 -15.51 1.82 2.46
CA ASN A 54 -15.87 2.00 3.87
C ASN A 54 -16.46 0.71 4.48
N GLU A 55 -17.30 -0.01 3.73
CA GLU A 55 -17.87 -1.29 4.17
C GLU A 55 -16.80 -2.37 4.37
N VAL A 56 -15.81 -2.45 3.47
CA VAL A 56 -14.68 -3.38 3.61
C VAL A 56 -13.83 -3.01 4.83
N MET A 57 -13.50 -1.73 5.00
CA MET A 57 -12.68 -1.26 6.13
C MET A 57 -13.37 -1.53 7.47
N ALA A 58 -14.69 -1.29 7.56
CA ALA A 58 -15.47 -1.57 8.77
C ALA A 58 -15.53 -3.08 9.10
N LYS A 59 -15.47 -3.97 8.11
CA LYS A 59 -15.36 -5.42 8.34
C LYS A 59 -13.98 -5.79 8.88
N MET A 60 -12.93 -5.20 8.30
CA MET A 60 -11.55 -5.45 8.74
C MET A 60 -11.31 -4.96 10.16
N GLU A 61 -11.80 -3.76 10.51
CA GLU A 61 -11.65 -3.18 11.85
C GLU A 61 -12.25 -4.06 12.95
N LYS A 62 -13.33 -4.80 12.62
CA LYS A 62 -14.00 -5.72 13.55
C LYS A 62 -13.35 -7.10 13.63
N ASP A 63 -12.37 -7.40 12.78
CA ASP A 63 -11.68 -8.68 12.76
C ASP A 63 -10.33 -8.57 13.48
N GLU A 64 -10.22 -9.20 14.64
CA GLU A 64 -9.00 -9.23 15.44
C GLU A 64 -7.79 -9.75 14.65
N LYS A 65 -7.99 -10.71 13.73
CA LYS A 65 -6.90 -11.24 12.91
C LYS A 65 -6.37 -10.19 11.95
N ALA A 66 -7.24 -9.36 11.38
CA ALA A 66 -6.81 -8.24 10.53
C ALA A 66 -6.00 -7.23 11.33
N GLY A 67 -6.44 -6.90 12.55
CA GLY A 67 -5.71 -6.02 13.46
C GLY A 67 -4.32 -6.55 13.82
N GLN A 68 -4.21 -7.84 14.15
CA GLN A 68 -2.92 -8.48 14.43
C GLN A 68 -1.98 -8.47 13.23
N MET A 69 -2.50 -8.74 12.02
CA MET A 69 -1.70 -8.68 10.79
C MET A 69 -1.22 -7.27 10.49
N MET A 70 -2.07 -6.24 10.63
CA MET A 70 -1.66 -4.85 10.45
C MET A 70 -0.54 -4.48 11.41
N LYS A 71 -0.63 -4.90 12.68
CA LYS A 71 0.44 -4.70 13.65
C LYS A 71 1.75 -5.37 13.22
N GLN A 72 1.70 -6.64 12.79
CA GLN A 72 2.87 -7.34 12.28
C GLN A 72 3.50 -6.61 11.07
N SER A 73 2.69 -6.09 10.15
CA SER A 73 3.17 -5.28 9.02
C SER A 73 3.83 -3.98 9.48
N MET A 74 3.29 -3.30 10.49
CA MET A 74 3.91 -2.09 11.06
C MET A 74 5.23 -2.39 11.77
N ASP A 75 5.34 -3.54 12.44
CA ASP A 75 6.56 -3.97 13.13
C ASP A 75 7.71 -4.30 12.16
N LEU A 76 7.42 -4.50 10.87
CA LEU A 76 8.43 -4.69 9.82
C LEU A 76 9.03 -3.37 9.29
N LEU A 77 8.42 -2.23 9.60
CA LEU A 77 8.92 -0.94 9.10
C LEU A 77 10.23 -0.56 9.81
N PRO A 78 11.23 -0.05 9.07
CA PRO A 78 12.44 0.47 9.69
C PRO A 78 12.13 1.71 10.55
N PRO A 79 12.99 2.04 11.54
CA PRO A 79 12.78 3.19 12.41
C PRO A 79 12.54 4.50 11.64
N GLY A 80 11.42 5.15 11.90
CA GLY A 80 11.06 6.43 11.26
C GLY A 80 10.29 6.28 9.94
N ALA A 81 10.24 5.08 9.35
CA ALA A 81 9.39 4.81 8.19
C ALA A 81 7.92 4.74 8.58
N LYS A 82 7.05 5.00 7.60
CA LYS A 82 5.60 5.00 7.74
C LYS A 82 4.96 4.41 6.50
N PHE A 83 3.84 3.75 6.66
CA PHE A 83 2.94 3.53 5.53
C PHE A 83 2.43 4.87 5.00
N ILE A 84 2.57 5.08 3.70
CA ILE A 84 1.99 6.21 2.98
C ILE A 84 0.73 5.69 2.31
N VAL A 85 -0.41 6.30 2.63
CA VAL A 85 -1.72 5.89 2.11
C VAL A 85 -2.34 7.07 1.37
N GLY A 86 -2.93 6.79 0.22
CA GLY A 86 -3.69 7.76 -0.57
C GLY A 86 -4.82 7.06 -1.32
N ASP A 87 -5.94 7.74 -1.45
CA ASP A 87 -7.09 7.28 -2.23
C ASP A 87 -6.96 7.78 -3.67
N PHE A 88 -7.30 6.92 -4.63
CA PHE A 88 -7.39 7.28 -6.04
C PHE A 88 -8.83 7.11 -6.52
N GLU A 89 -9.30 8.06 -7.32
CA GLU A 89 -10.53 7.92 -8.07
C GLU A 89 -10.23 7.48 -9.50
N ARG A 90 -11.03 6.56 -10.02
CA ARG A 90 -10.92 6.15 -11.43
C ARG A 90 -11.39 7.30 -12.30
N LEU A 91 -10.47 7.87 -13.09
CA LEU A 91 -10.83 8.88 -14.10
C LEU A 91 -11.74 8.24 -15.15
N SER A 92 -12.87 8.90 -15.44
CA SER A 92 -13.69 8.59 -16.62
C SER A 92 -13.05 9.30 -17.82
N VAL A 93 -12.22 8.57 -18.57
CA VAL A 93 -11.69 9.02 -19.86
C VAL A 93 -12.50 8.37 -20.97
#